data_AF-A0A7V9K885-F1
#
_entry.id   AF-A0A7V9K885-F1
#
_cell.length_a   1.000
_cell.length_b   1.000
_cell.length_c   1.000
_cell.angle_alpha   90.00
_cell.angle_beta   90.00
_cell.angle_gamma   90.00
#
_symmetry.space_group_name_H-M   'P 1'
#
loop_
_entity.id
_entity.type
_entity.pdbx_description
1 polymer ?
#
loop_
_entity_poly.entity_id
_entity_poly.type
_entity_poly.pdbx_seq_one_letter_code
_entity_poly.pdbx_strand_id
1 'polypeptide(L)'
;LQVRDVLMNRLGGLQVSGTPLPVVAVRLVRAVLPNMDALPVALGWVRRAVRRSGGLRTLLQQRRTVRPLVLVMHSFMDAAEVAPAWALMERGIEADDPAVRAVQERLQSCVYAMAHPEQGRTVPACVQHAVLDPVENEQLRTLLPILGVRQPIPR
;
A
#
# COMPACT_ATOMS: atom_id res chain seq x y z
N LEU A 1 -14.65 8.89 4.06
CA LEU A 1 -13.21 9.17 4.27
C LEU A 1 -12.81 8.84 5.71
N GLN A 2 -13.54 9.29 6.74
CA GLN A 2 -13.27 8.97 8.16
C GLN A 2 -12.93 7.51 8.48
N VAL A 3 -13.62 6.52 7.91
CA VAL A 3 -13.29 5.08 8.11
C VAL A 3 -11.88 4.74 7.61
N ARG A 4 -11.47 5.29 6.47
CA ARG A 4 -10.11 5.13 5.91
C ARG A 4 -9.09 5.69 6.88
N ASP A 5 -9.30 6.91 7.36
CA ASP A 5 -8.32 7.61 8.19
C ASP A 5 -8.19 6.94 9.57
N VAL A 6 -9.32 6.50 10.16
CA VAL A 6 -9.33 5.69 11.39
C VAL A 6 -8.62 4.35 11.17
N LEU A 7 -8.85 3.68 10.04
CA LEU A 7 -8.18 2.41 9.70
C LEU A 7 -6.67 2.61 9.53
N MET A 8 -6.25 3.62 8.76
CA MET A 8 -4.83 3.86 8.46
C MET A 8 -4.06 4.30 9.71
N ASN A 9 -4.64 5.17 10.54
CA ASN A 9 -3.95 5.70 11.71
C ASN A 9 -3.86 4.70 12.88
N ARG A 10 -4.81 3.75 12.97
CA ARG A 10 -4.93 2.87 14.15
C ARG A 10 -4.68 1.39 13.87
N LEU A 11 -4.85 0.99 12.60
CA LEU A 11 -4.71 -0.39 12.13
C LEU A 11 -3.67 -0.50 11.00
N GLY A 12 -2.84 0.54 10.80
CA GLY A 12 -1.69 0.50 9.89
C GLY A 12 -0.72 -0.64 10.23
N GLY A 13 -0.19 -1.32 9.20
CA GLY A 13 0.77 -2.41 9.36
C GLY A 13 0.17 -3.82 9.59
N LEU A 14 -1.16 -3.97 9.59
CA LEU A 14 -1.83 -5.28 9.69
C LEU A 14 -1.69 -6.05 8.37
N GLN A 15 -0.65 -6.89 8.27
CA GLN A 15 -0.51 -7.85 7.17
C GLN A 15 -1.37 -9.09 7.43
N VAL A 16 -2.39 -9.27 6.60
CA VAL A 16 -3.33 -10.39 6.68
C VAL A 16 -3.02 -11.47 5.63
N SER A 17 -2.41 -11.09 4.51
CA SER A 17 -2.05 -12.02 3.44
C SER A 17 -0.98 -13.01 3.89
N GLY A 18 -1.15 -14.29 3.54
CA GLY A 18 -0.19 -15.36 3.85
C GLY A 18 -0.07 -15.73 5.34
N THR A 19 -0.85 -15.12 6.22
CA THR A 19 -0.78 -15.35 7.68
C THR A 19 -1.86 -16.36 8.11
N PRO A 20 -1.55 -17.35 8.96
CA PRO A 20 -2.56 -18.27 9.50
C PRO A 20 -3.69 -17.54 10.22
N LEU A 21 -4.94 -17.98 10.00
CA LEU A 21 -6.14 -17.35 10.57
C LEU A 21 -6.08 -17.11 12.10
N PRO A 22 -5.56 -18.03 12.93
CA PRO A 22 -5.45 -17.78 14.37
C PRO A 22 -4.54 -16.60 14.70
N VAL A 23 -3.43 -16.45 13.97
CA VAL A 23 -2.48 -15.35 14.15
C VAL A 23 -3.10 -14.03 13.72
N VAL A 24 -3.86 -14.03 12.62
CA VAL A 24 -4.64 -12.87 12.18
C VAL A 24 -5.66 -12.48 13.25
N ALA A 25 -6.39 -13.45 13.82
CA ALA A 25 -7.38 -13.20 14.86
C ALA A 25 -6.75 -12.55 16.10
N VAL A 26 -5.62 -13.09 16.59
CA VAL A 26 -4.89 -12.51 17.72
C VAL A 26 -4.40 -11.09 17.41
N ARG A 27 -3.84 -10.85 16.22
CA ARG A 27 -3.41 -9.51 15.79
C ARG A 27 -4.57 -8.52 15.72
N LEU A 28 -5.72 -8.95 15.19
CA LEU A 28 -6.93 -8.14 15.14
C LEU A 28 -7.42 -7.79 16.55
N VAL A 29 -7.50 -8.77 17.45
CA VAL A 29 -7.90 -8.53 18.84
C VAL A 29 -6.95 -7.54 19.51
N ARG A 30 -5.64 -7.76 19.38
CA ARG A 30 -4.61 -6.86 19.93
C ARG A 30 -4.69 -5.45 19.36
N ALA A 31 -5.06 -5.30 18.09
CA ALA A 31 -5.20 -4.00 17.45
C ALA A 31 -6.54 -3.31 17.79
N VAL A 32 -7.61 -4.07 18.06
CA VAL A 32 -8.94 -3.55 18.38
C VAL A 32 -9.08 -3.17 19.86
N LEU A 33 -8.47 -3.93 20.78
CA LEU A 33 -8.58 -3.67 22.23
C LEU A 33 -8.20 -2.23 22.65
N PRO A 34 -7.12 -1.61 22.12
CA PRO A 34 -6.78 -0.22 22.44
C PRO A 34 -7.62 0.81 21.66
N ASN A 35 -8.39 0.37 20.66
CA ASN A 35 -9.07 1.23 19.68
C ASN A 35 -10.59 0.99 19.68
N MET A 36 -11.18 0.71 20.84
CA MET A 36 -12.61 0.38 20.96
C MET A 36 -13.54 1.50 20.49
N ASP A 37 -13.12 2.75 20.59
CA ASP A 37 -13.82 3.93 20.08
C ASP A 37 -13.91 3.96 18.54
N ALA A 38 -13.09 3.17 17.83
CA ALA A 38 -13.21 2.98 16.39
C ALA A 38 -14.29 1.95 15.98
N LEU A 39 -14.80 1.13 16.92
CA LEU A 39 -15.78 0.08 16.62
C LEU A 39 -17.08 0.61 15.98
N PRO A 40 -17.69 1.73 16.43
CA PRO A 40 -18.90 2.24 15.80
C PRO A 40 -18.68 2.64 14.34
N VAL A 41 -17.52 3.22 14.03
CA VAL A 41 -17.13 3.61 12.67
C VAL A 41 -16.97 2.37 11.79
N ALA A 42 -16.28 1.35 12.29
CA ALA A 42 -16.09 0.08 11.59
C ALA A 42 -17.42 -0.65 11.34
N LEU A 43 -18.27 -0.78 12.37
CA LEU A 43 -19.59 -1.42 12.26
C LEU A 43 -20.51 -0.67 11.30
N GLY A 44 -20.51 0.67 11.35
CA GLY A 44 -21.28 1.50 10.41
C GLY A 44 -20.84 1.29 8.96
N TRP A 45 -19.55 1.11 8.73
CA TRP A 45 -19.01 0.78 7.41
C TRP A 45 -19.40 -0.63 6.96
N VAL A 46 -19.23 -1.65 7.80
CA VAL A 46 -19.63 -3.04 7.48
C VAL A 46 -21.11 -3.10 7.17
N ARG A 47 -21.97 -2.48 7.99
CA ARG A 47 -23.41 -2.42 7.74
C ARG A 47 -23.74 -1.78 6.39
N ARG A 48 -23.04 -0.70 6.03
CA ARG A 48 -23.23 -0.02 4.74
C ARG A 48 -22.77 -0.89 3.57
N ALA A 49 -21.64 -1.58 3.70
CA ALA A 49 -21.13 -2.51 2.70
C ALA A 49 -22.13 -3.66 2.49
N VAL A 50 -22.56 -4.33 3.56
CA VAL A 50 -23.57 -5.40 3.51
C VAL A 50 -24.86 -4.94 2.84
N ARG A 51 -25.35 -3.75 3.19
CA ARG A 51 -26.56 -3.19 2.56
C ARG A 51 -26.37 -2.91 1.06
N ARG A 52 -25.21 -2.39 0.66
CA ARG A 52 -24.91 -2.14 -0.76
C ARG A 52 -24.72 -3.42 -1.57
N SER A 53 -24.24 -4.48 -0.94
CA SER A 53 -24.12 -5.81 -1.57
C SER A 53 -25.45 -6.57 -1.67
N GLY A 54 -26.59 -5.93 -1.40
CA GLY A 54 -27.91 -6.57 -1.46
C GLY A 54 -28.29 -7.34 -0.19
N GLY A 55 -27.62 -7.09 0.94
CA GLY A 55 -27.94 -7.68 2.25
C GLY A 55 -27.16 -8.95 2.59
N LEU A 56 -27.28 -9.38 3.86
CA LEU A 56 -26.52 -10.51 4.39
C LEU A 56 -26.88 -11.84 3.70
N ARG A 57 -28.17 -12.03 3.36
CA ARG A 57 -28.65 -13.24 2.69
C ARG A 57 -28.01 -13.42 1.32
N THR A 58 -27.93 -12.35 0.53
CA THR A 58 -27.28 -12.33 -0.79
C THR A 58 -25.79 -12.64 -0.68
N LEU A 59 -25.10 -12.02 0.29
CA LEU A 59 -23.68 -12.28 0.57
C LEU A 59 -23.42 -13.75 0.94
N LEU A 60 -24.27 -14.36 1.77
CA LEU A 60 -24.13 -15.76 2.16
C LEU A 60 -24.41 -16.72 1.00
N GLN A 61 -25.39 -16.42 0.15
CA GLN A 61 -25.68 -17.18 -1.07
C GLN A 61 -24.52 -17.10 -2.07
N GLN A 62 -23.92 -15.91 -2.19
CA GLN A 62 -22.81 -15.62 -3.10
C GLN A 62 -21.43 -15.80 -2.43
N ARG A 63 -21.34 -16.46 -1.27
CA ARG A 63 -20.08 -16.60 -0.51
C ARG A 63 -18.95 -17.29 -1.29
N ARG A 64 -19.31 -18.10 -2.29
CA ARG A 64 -18.35 -18.82 -3.16
C ARG A 64 -17.88 -17.96 -4.34
N THR A 65 -18.63 -16.93 -4.72
CA THR A 65 -18.36 -16.06 -5.87
C THR A 65 -17.76 -14.72 -5.41
N VAL A 66 -18.16 -14.22 -4.25
CA VAL A 66 -17.58 -13.02 -3.62
C VAL A 66 -16.17 -13.35 -3.15
N ARG A 67 -15.18 -12.78 -3.83
CA ARG A 67 -13.78 -12.85 -3.43
C ARG A 67 -13.30 -11.49 -2.97
N PRO A 68 -12.64 -11.38 -1.81
CA PRO A 68 -11.98 -10.14 -1.43
C PRO A 68 -10.88 -9.84 -2.46
N LEU A 69 -10.97 -8.67 -3.10
CA LEU A 69 -9.96 -8.18 -4.02
C LEU A 69 -9.28 -6.98 -3.35
N VAL A 70 -7.97 -7.08 -3.15
CA VAL A 70 -7.15 -5.92 -2.78
C VAL A 70 -6.51 -5.42 -4.07
N LEU A 71 -6.98 -4.26 -4.53
CA LEU A 71 -6.36 -3.55 -5.64
C LEU A 71 -5.27 -2.63 -5.07
N VAL A 72 -4.01 -3.00 -5.29
CA VAL A 72 -2.87 -2.13 -4.99
C VAL A 72 -2.58 -1.33 -6.25
N MET A 73 -3.01 -0.07 -6.26
CA MET A 73 -2.59 0.88 -7.29
C MET A 73 -1.17 1.34 -6.98
N HIS A 74 -0.22 0.86 -7.78
CA HIS A 74 1.13 1.39 -7.79
C HIS A 74 1.06 2.75 -8.49
N SER A 75 1.18 3.83 -7.74
CA SER A 75 1.65 5.05 -8.36
C SER A 75 3.16 4.90 -8.52
N PHE A 76 3.65 5.00 -9.75
CA PHE A 76 5.08 5.08 -10.00
C PHE A 76 5.61 6.37 -9.34
N MET A 77 6.84 6.31 -8.85
CA MET A 77 7.55 7.45 -8.26
C MET A 77 8.71 7.80 -9.19
N ASP A 78 8.99 9.08 -9.36
CA ASP A 78 10.12 9.51 -10.17
C ASP A 78 11.43 9.06 -9.51
N ALA A 79 12.33 8.47 -10.28
CA ALA A 79 13.62 8.02 -9.77
C ALA A 79 14.44 9.18 -9.17
N ALA A 80 14.28 10.40 -9.71
CA ALA A 80 14.92 11.62 -9.19
C ALA A 80 14.47 11.95 -7.76
N GLU A 81 13.25 11.57 -7.36
CA GLU A 81 12.71 11.78 -6.02
C GLU A 81 12.95 10.57 -5.11
N VAL A 82 13.01 9.36 -5.66
CA VAL A 82 13.25 8.11 -4.90
C VAL A 82 14.66 8.06 -4.31
N ALA A 83 15.69 8.44 -5.05
CA ALA A 83 17.06 8.43 -4.57
C ALA A 83 17.28 9.31 -3.30
N PRO A 84 16.90 10.61 -3.29
CA PRO A 84 17.05 11.43 -2.09
C PRO A 84 16.15 10.98 -0.94
N ALA A 85 14.91 10.54 -1.22
CA ALA A 85 14.01 10.01 -0.19
C ALA A 85 14.59 8.78 0.50
N TRP A 86 15.12 7.84 -0.29
CA TRP A 86 15.77 6.64 0.23
C TRP A 86 17.00 6.97 1.08
N ALA A 87 17.89 7.84 0.59
CA ALA A 87 19.08 8.24 1.33
C ALA A 87 18.74 8.89 2.68
N LEU A 88 17.67 9.69 2.76
CA LEU A 88 17.18 10.26 4.01
C LEU A 88 16.60 9.18 4.95
N MET A 89 15.83 8.22 4.42
CA MET A 89 15.33 7.08 5.20
C MET A 89 16.45 6.25 5.81
N GLU A 90 17.53 5.98 5.07
CA GLU A 90 18.66 5.20 5.59
C GLU A 90 19.35 5.89 6.77
N ARG A 91 19.29 7.23 6.82
CA ARG A 91 19.78 8.04 7.93
C ARG A 91 18.74 8.25 9.04
N GLY A 92 17.50 7.78 8.86
CA GLY A 92 16.40 8.02 9.79
C GLY A 92 15.94 9.49 9.84
N ILE A 93 16.16 10.25 8.77
CA ILE A 93 15.83 11.68 8.69
C ILE A 93 14.54 11.85 7.87
N GLU A 94 13.59 12.64 8.37
CA GLU A 94 12.39 13.03 7.61
C GLU A 94 12.74 14.13 6.60
N ALA A 95 12.21 14.03 5.38
CA ALA A 95 12.45 15.02 4.33
C ALA A 95 11.65 16.32 4.57
N ASP A 96 12.31 17.47 4.44
CA ASP A 96 11.65 18.79 4.52
C ASP A 96 10.92 19.15 3.22
N ASP A 97 11.47 18.75 2.08
CA ASP A 97 10.84 18.96 0.77
C ASP A 97 9.56 18.11 0.68
N PRO A 98 8.38 18.72 0.44
CA PRO A 98 7.11 18.01 0.40
C PRO A 98 7.06 16.92 -0.69
N ALA A 99 7.74 17.09 -1.82
CA ALA A 99 7.77 16.08 -2.89
C ALA A 99 8.56 14.83 -2.44
N VAL A 100 9.76 15.05 -1.90
CA VAL A 100 10.62 13.99 -1.37
C VAL A 100 9.97 13.31 -0.16
N ARG A 101 9.28 14.06 0.72
CA ARG A 101 8.55 13.50 1.86
C ARG A 101 7.40 12.61 1.41
N ALA A 102 6.64 13.00 0.39
CA ALA A 102 5.58 12.16 -0.15
C ALA A 102 6.13 10.83 -0.70
N VAL A 103 7.29 10.85 -1.36
CA VAL A 103 7.97 9.63 -1.82
C VAL A 103 8.49 8.81 -0.64
N GLN A 104 9.06 9.45 0.37
CA GLN A 104 9.53 8.80 1.60
C GLN A 104 8.41 8.03 2.32
N GLU A 105 7.26 8.66 2.56
CA GLU A 105 6.09 8.02 3.16
C GLU A 105 5.61 6.82 2.33
N ARG A 106 5.64 6.95 0.99
CA ARG A 106 5.26 5.89 0.08
C ARG A 106 6.23 4.72 0.11
N LEU A 107 7.54 4.97 0.18
CA LEU A 107 8.57 3.94 0.36
C LEU A 107 8.38 3.18 1.68
N GLN A 108 8.07 3.89 2.78
CA GLN A 108 7.76 3.27 4.07
C GLN A 108 6.51 2.38 4.03
N SER A 109 5.53 2.75 3.20
CA SER A 109 4.29 1.99 3.01
C SER A 109 4.42 0.81 2.03
N CYS A 110 5.60 0.60 1.44
CA CYS A 110 5.77 -0.37 0.37
C CYS A 110 5.57 -1.81 0.86
N VAL A 111 4.51 -2.47 0.35
CA VAL A 111 4.20 -3.87 0.67
C VAL A 111 5.09 -4.85 -0.10
N TYR A 112 5.66 -4.41 -1.22
CA TYR A 112 6.50 -5.24 -2.08
C TYR A 112 7.98 -4.94 -1.82
N ALA A 113 8.64 -5.85 -1.09
CA ALA A 113 10.06 -5.77 -0.79
C ALA A 113 10.86 -6.76 -1.65
N MET A 114 12.08 -6.38 -2.00
CA MET A 114 13.06 -7.19 -2.71
C MET A 114 14.36 -7.32 -1.90
N ALA A 115 15.22 -8.26 -2.26
CA ALA A 115 16.54 -8.38 -1.63
C ALA A 115 17.50 -7.35 -2.26
N HIS A 116 18.22 -6.62 -1.42
CA HIS A 116 19.31 -5.75 -1.86
C HIS A 116 20.38 -6.61 -2.53
N PRO A 117 20.84 -6.27 -3.76
CA PRO A 117 21.66 -7.16 -4.59
C PRO A 117 22.99 -7.53 -3.92
N GLU A 118 23.59 -6.58 -3.19
CA GLU A 118 24.88 -6.79 -2.53
C GLU A 118 24.78 -7.19 -1.05
N GLN A 119 23.82 -6.63 -0.31
CA GLN A 119 23.81 -6.68 1.16
C GLN A 119 22.82 -7.71 1.73
N GLY A 120 21.97 -8.31 0.89
CA GLY A 120 21.02 -9.35 1.31
C GLY A 120 19.89 -8.89 2.25
N ARG A 121 19.83 -7.60 2.61
CA ARG A 121 18.71 -7.00 3.36
C ARG A 121 17.50 -6.76 2.47
N THR A 122 16.32 -6.61 3.05
CA THR A 122 15.12 -6.25 2.29
C THR A 122 15.06 -4.75 2.01
N VAL A 123 14.69 -4.37 0.79
CA VAL A 123 14.49 -2.99 0.33
C VAL A 123 13.15 -2.84 -0.38
N PRO A 124 12.51 -1.66 -0.37
CA PRO A 124 11.33 -1.41 -1.19
C PRO A 124 11.62 -1.65 -2.67
N ALA A 125 10.71 -2.30 -3.40
CA ALA A 125 10.86 -2.54 -4.83
C ALA A 125 11.17 -1.29 -5.66
N CYS A 126 10.60 -0.14 -5.27
CA CYS A 126 10.88 1.13 -5.93
C CYS A 126 12.33 1.58 -5.78
N VAL A 127 12.98 1.26 -4.65
CA VAL A 127 14.43 1.52 -4.46
C VAL A 127 15.24 0.61 -5.36
N GLN A 128 14.86 -0.66 -5.48
CA GLN A 128 15.52 -1.60 -6.39
C GLN A 128 15.55 -1.05 -7.82
N HIS A 129 14.39 -0.69 -8.37
CA HIS A 129 14.29 -0.25 -9.77
C HIS A 129 14.77 1.18 -10.03
N ALA A 130 14.70 2.08 -9.04
CA ALA A 130 15.06 3.49 -9.25
C ALA A 130 16.48 3.84 -8.81
N VAL A 131 17.06 3.10 -7.87
CA VAL A 131 18.34 3.44 -7.22
C VAL A 131 19.39 2.35 -7.44
N LEU A 132 19.02 1.08 -7.30
CA LEU A 132 19.99 -0.02 -7.32
C LEU A 132 20.21 -0.56 -8.75
N ASP A 133 19.19 -0.51 -9.60
CA ASP A 133 19.27 -0.98 -11.00
C ASP A 133 18.97 0.14 -12.04
N PRO A 134 19.57 1.34 -11.93
CA PRO A 134 19.20 2.48 -12.78
C PRO A 134 19.49 2.25 -14.26
N VAL A 135 20.56 1.49 -14.58
CA VAL A 135 20.94 1.13 -15.95
C VAL A 135 19.93 0.16 -16.57
N GLU A 136 19.50 -0.86 -15.82
CA GLU A 136 18.48 -1.80 -16.29
C GLU A 136 17.16 -1.07 -16.53
N ASN A 137 16.79 -0.14 -15.64
CA ASN A 137 15.60 0.68 -15.80
C ASN A 137 15.67 1.61 -17.04
N GLU A 138 16.83 2.17 -17.35
CA GLU A 138 17.03 2.95 -18.58
C GLU A 138 16.91 2.07 -19.84
N GLN A 139 17.49 0.87 -19.81
CA GLN A 139 17.37 -0.11 -20.89
C GLN A 139 15.91 -0.55 -21.11
N LEU A 140 15.10 -0.67 -20.06
CA LEU A 140 13.68 -0.99 -20.17
C LEU A 140 12.90 0.03 -21.02
N ARG A 141 13.34 1.30 -21.11
CA ARG A 141 12.70 2.30 -21.98
C ARG A 141 12.80 1.93 -23.46
N THR A 142 13.82 1.18 -23.84
CA THR A 142 14.00 0.69 -25.22
C THR A 142 13.18 -0.58 -25.48
N LEU A 143 13.02 -1.44 -24.46
CA LEU A 143 12.30 -2.72 -24.57
C LEU A 143 10.79 -2.58 -24.38
N LEU A 144 10.35 -1.57 -23.63
CA LEU A 144 8.96 -1.26 -23.29
C LEU A 144 8.63 0.16 -23.75
N PRO A 145 8.52 0.41 -25.07
CA PRO A 145 8.18 1.75 -25.55
C PRO A 145 6.82 2.16 -25.00
N ILE A 146 6.79 3.14 -24.09
CA ILE A 146 5.57 3.76 -23.60
C ILE A 146 5.04 4.63 -24.75
N LEU A 147 4.26 4.02 -25.64
CA LEU A 147 3.62 4.70 -26.76
C LEU A 147 2.51 5.63 -26.24
N GLY A 148 2.86 6.89 -26.00
CA GLY A 148 1.91 7.99 -25.82
C GLY A 148 1.32 8.11 -24.41
N VAL A 149 1.81 9.08 -23.65
CA VAL A 149 1.01 9.69 -22.58
C VAL A 149 -0.23 10.30 -23.25
N ARG A 150 -1.41 9.72 -23.01
CA ARG A 150 -2.68 10.36 -23.39
C ARG A 150 -2.68 11.77 -22.81
N GLN A 151 -2.72 12.77 -23.68
CA GLN A 151 -2.89 14.18 -23.31
C GLN A 151 -4.12 14.33 -22.40
N PRO A 152 -4.10 15.22 -21.40
CA PRO A 152 -5.24 15.43 -20.52
C PRO A 152 -6.49 15.81 -21.33
N ILE A 153 -7.64 15.25 -20.94
CA ILE A 153 -8.93 15.61 -21.50
C ILE A 153 -9.19 17.09 -21.15
N PRO A 154 -9.36 17.99 -22.13
CA PRO A 154 -9.74 19.37 -21.84
C PRO A 154 -11.10 19.37 -21.13
N ARG A 155 -11.19 20.12 -20.03
CA ARG A 155 -12.42 20.29 -19.24
C ARG A 155 -13.48 21.04 -20.03
#